data_AF-A0A7V2MEG9-F1
#
_entry.id   AF-A0A7V2MEG9-F1
#
_cell.length_a   1.000
_cell.length_b   1.000
_cell.length_c   1.000
_cell.angle_alpha   90.00
_cell.angle_beta   90.00
_cell.angle_gamma   90.00
#
_symmetry.space_group_name_H-M   'P 1'
#
loop_
_entity.id
_entity.type
_entity.pdbx_description
1 polymer ?
#
loop_
_entity_poly.entity_id
_entity_poly.type
_entity_poly.pdbx_seq_one_letter_code
_entity_poly.pdbx_strand_id
1 'polypeptide(L)'
;MTRRQFTATAAGAACAAAGPSRYAGRIRIAFLGVSHSHGPDKVQLCRESPDWELAGIWEPDSAVAGKYRAAGVRMLTREEILNDPTIPVVAIESAARLHGPLAVAALSAGKHVHLEGPPAGKADTSRIAGLARSNGLLVQVGYLWRHHPGMNALIDAARNGWLGNIFLVHGMMDTLLPDRRSESALLNGRQMSDQSCHLIDPLVRLLGKPACVLHCSRRTTAYGECADASFNWPDALGIVSSAIVRPYAATRPLFAHRMFEVQGSNGTATLRLMEGAPRLEIDLVKAAGPYAEGKQEVRLPAFTRHAGDFQELARFLRNGSPLSVTLQEELDVQETLLAASEMLA
;
A
#
# COMPACT_ATOMS: atom_id res chain seq x y z
N MET A 1 -40.53 -17.40 5.90
CA MET A 1 -40.07 -18.02 4.64
C MET A 1 -38.55 -18.10 4.66
N THR A 2 -38.08 -19.35 4.82
CA THR A 2 -36.77 -19.95 4.51
C THR A 2 -35.47 -19.13 4.60
N ARG A 3 -34.75 -19.35 5.72
CA ARG A 3 -33.30 -19.58 5.84
C ARG A 3 -32.64 -19.92 4.50
N ARG A 4 -31.73 -19.08 4.01
CA ARG A 4 -30.69 -19.49 3.05
C ARG A 4 -29.39 -19.70 3.81
N GLN A 5 -29.03 -20.97 3.95
CA GLN A 5 -27.71 -21.43 4.37
C GLN A 5 -26.70 -20.93 3.34
N PHE A 6 -25.85 -19.97 3.73
CA PHE A 6 -24.58 -19.79 3.06
C PHE A 6 -23.67 -20.88 3.62
N THR A 7 -23.56 -22.00 2.91
CA THR A 7 -22.57 -23.03 3.22
C THR A 7 -21.21 -22.38 3.16
N ALA A 8 -20.57 -22.24 4.32
CA ALA A 8 -19.15 -22.01 4.42
C ALA A 8 -18.44 -23.21 3.76
N THR A 9 -18.14 -23.09 2.47
CA THR A 9 -17.04 -23.84 1.88
C THR A 9 -15.77 -23.29 2.50
N ALA A 10 -15.40 -23.85 3.65
CA ALA A 10 -14.02 -23.93 4.05
C ALA A 10 -13.30 -24.75 2.96
N ALA A 11 -12.90 -24.07 1.90
CA ALA A 11 -11.84 -24.58 1.04
C ALA A 11 -10.62 -24.63 1.94
N GLY A 12 -10.35 -25.80 2.51
CA GLY A 12 -9.05 -26.09 3.09
C GLY A 12 -8.04 -25.73 2.02
N ALA A 13 -7.26 -24.67 2.27
CA ALA A 13 -6.09 -24.38 1.47
C ALA A 13 -5.25 -25.65 1.53
N ALA A 14 -5.26 -26.42 0.45
CA ALA A 14 -4.27 -27.45 0.26
C ALA A 14 -2.94 -26.71 0.36
N CYS A 15 -2.16 -27.00 1.41
CA CYS A 15 -0.77 -26.64 1.46
C CYS A 15 -0.14 -27.27 0.21
N ALA A 16 -0.07 -26.49 -0.87
CA ALA A 16 0.74 -26.85 -2.02
C ALA A 16 2.13 -27.07 -1.45
N ALA A 17 2.63 -28.30 -1.58
CA ALA A 17 3.99 -28.62 -1.20
C ALA A 17 4.89 -27.58 -1.86
N ALA A 18 5.63 -26.83 -1.03
CA ALA A 18 6.56 -25.82 -1.51
C ALA A 18 7.50 -26.49 -2.52
N GLY A 19 7.43 -26.07 -3.78
CA GLY A 19 8.37 -26.52 -4.80
C GLY A 19 9.81 -26.21 -4.38
N PRO A 20 10.81 -26.86 -5.00
CA PRO A 20 12.21 -26.57 -4.71
C PRO A 20 12.48 -25.07 -4.88
N SER A 21 13.26 -24.49 -3.95
CA SER A 21 13.52 -23.04 -3.94
C SER A 21 14.11 -22.61 -5.28
N ARG A 22 13.45 -21.70 -6.00
CA ARG A 22 13.99 -21.16 -7.27
C ARG A 22 15.28 -20.38 -7.06
N TYR A 23 15.52 -19.88 -5.85
CA TYR A 23 16.71 -19.13 -5.47
C TYR A 23 17.29 -19.67 -4.16
N ALA A 24 18.47 -20.29 -4.22
CA ALA A 24 19.13 -20.91 -3.07
C ALA A 24 19.90 -19.91 -2.17
N GLY A 25 20.12 -18.68 -2.63
CA GLY A 25 20.86 -17.63 -1.92
C GLY A 25 20.09 -16.31 -1.83
N ARG A 26 20.84 -15.20 -1.69
CA ARG A 26 20.26 -13.85 -1.81
C ARG A 26 19.72 -13.65 -3.23
N ILE A 27 18.54 -13.05 -3.32
CA ILE A 27 17.89 -12.75 -4.58
C ILE A 27 18.37 -11.38 -5.03
N ARG A 28 18.81 -11.27 -6.28
CA ARG A 28 19.26 -9.98 -6.81
C ARG A 28 18.05 -9.08 -7.08
N ILE A 29 18.13 -7.85 -6.60
CA ILE A 29 17.12 -6.81 -6.81
C ILE A 29 17.81 -5.52 -7.26
N ALA A 30 17.18 -4.79 -8.17
CA ALA A 30 17.62 -3.46 -8.57
C ALA A 30 16.50 -2.44 -8.41
N PHE A 31 16.87 -1.17 -8.30
CA PHE A 31 15.91 -0.07 -8.20
C PHE A 31 15.88 0.74 -9.48
N LEU A 32 14.68 1.01 -9.98
CA LEU A 32 14.42 1.96 -11.06
C LEU A 32 13.82 3.24 -10.47
N GLY A 33 14.69 4.22 -10.25
CA GLY A 33 14.42 5.46 -9.52
C GLY A 33 14.36 5.24 -8.00
N VAL A 34 14.77 6.28 -7.27
CA VAL A 34 14.86 6.34 -5.80
C VAL A 34 14.62 7.75 -5.26
N SER A 35 13.95 8.59 -6.05
CA SER A 35 13.58 9.95 -5.69
C SER A 35 12.35 10.03 -4.77
N HIS A 36 11.58 8.94 -4.62
CA HIS A 36 10.45 8.89 -3.71
C HIS A 36 10.91 8.99 -2.25
N SER A 37 10.06 9.54 -1.37
CA SER A 37 10.42 9.74 0.05
C SER A 37 10.69 8.45 0.80
N HIS A 38 10.13 7.33 0.35
CA HIS A 38 10.35 6.00 0.94
C HIS A 38 11.55 5.25 0.32
N GLY A 39 12.11 5.77 -0.77
CA GLY A 39 13.23 5.15 -1.49
C GLY A 39 14.46 4.87 -0.60
N PRO A 40 14.95 5.83 0.20
CA PRO A 40 16.11 5.62 1.07
C PRO A 40 15.94 4.44 2.04
N ASP A 41 14.80 4.36 2.72
CA ASP A 41 14.51 3.31 3.70
C ASP A 41 14.47 1.93 3.04
N LYS A 42 13.85 1.83 1.87
CA LYS A 42 13.74 0.57 1.12
C LYS A 42 15.06 0.11 0.50
N VAL A 43 15.88 1.04 0.01
CA VAL A 43 17.24 0.73 -0.44
C VAL A 43 18.06 0.19 0.71
N GLN A 44 18.03 0.85 1.88
CA GLN A 44 18.76 0.40 3.05
C GLN A 44 18.29 -0.98 3.53
N LEU A 45 16.97 -1.21 3.53
CA LEU A 45 16.38 -2.51 3.85
C LEU A 45 16.91 -3.62 2.96
N CYS A 46 17.02 -3.38 1.64
CA CYS A 46 17.59 -4.35 0.71
C CYS A 46 19.10 -4.58 0.92
N ARG A 47 19.86 -3.57 1.35
CA ARG A 47 21.29 -3.71 1.64
C ARG A 47 21.55 -4.56 2.90
N GLU A 48 20.71 -4.40 3.91
CA GLU A 48 20.84 -5.08 5.21
C GLU A 48 20.16 -6.45 5.24
N SER A 49 19.26 -6.72 4.29
CA SER A 49 18.47 -7.94 4.27
C SER A 49 19.33 -9.19 4.05
N PRO A 50 19.04 -10.30 4.77
CA PRO A 50 19.61 -11.61 4.46
C PRO A 50 19.03 -12.22 3.18
N ASP A 51 17.92 -11.68 2.66
CA ASP A 51 17.20 -12.20 1.50
C ASP A 51 17.60 -11.53 0.18
N TRP A 52 18.10 -10.30 0.24
CA TRP A 52 18.32 -9.46 -0.92
C TRP A 52 19.80 -9.16 -1.18
N GLU A 53 20.16 -9.13 -2.45
CA GLU A 53 21.41 -8.58 -2.95
C GLU A 53 21.07 -7.38 -3.84
N LEU A 54 21.42 -6.17 -3.38
CA LEU A 54 21.23 -4.96 -4.18
C LEU A 54 22.20 -4.96 -5.37
N ALA A 55 21.70 -5.27 -6.57
CA ALA A 55 22.47 -5.28 -7.80
C ALA A 55 22.89 -3.86 -8.24
N GLY A 56 22.03 -2.87 -8.00
CA GLY A 56 22.30 -1.47 -8.29
C GLY A 56 21.04 -0.62 -8.41
N ILE A 57 21.24 0.65 -8.70
CA ILE A 57 20.18 1.66 -8.83
C ILE A 57 20.37 2.39 -10.16
N TRP A 58 19.27 2.58 -10.89
CA TRP A 58 19.17 3.61 -11.92
C TRP A 58 18.40 4.79 -11.37
N GLU A 59 18.89 6.02 -11.53
CA GLU A 59 18.20 7.23 -11.11
C GLU A 59 18.46 8.36 -12.13
N PRO A 60 17.41 8.90 -12.78
CA PRO A 60 17.57 9.94 -13.79
C PRO A 60 17.99 11.31 -13.22
N ASP A 61 17.65 11.63 -11.97
CA ASP A 61 18.11 12.87 -11.33
C ASP A 61 19.57 12.74 -10.88
N SER A 62 20.47 13.53 -11.48
CA SER A 62 21.90 13.44 -11.22
C SER A 62 22.29 13.80 -9.78
N ALA A 63 21.53 14.67 -9.12
CA ALA A 63 21.76 15.06 -7.73
C ALA A 63 21.33 13.93 -6.78
N VAL A 64 20.18 13.29 -7.03
CA VAL A 64 19.74 12.11 -6.28
C VAL A 64 20.71 10.95 -6.50
N ALA A 65 21.07 10.65 -7.76
CA ALA A 65 22.05 9.63 -8.12
C ALA A 65 23.42 9.88 -7.45
N GLY A 66 23.84 11.15 -7.35
CA GLY A 66 25.06 11.56 -6.67
C GLY A 66 25.13 11.13 -5.21
N LYS A 67 24.01 11.22 -4.48
CA LYS A 67 23.91 10.80 -3.06
C LYS A 67 24.15 9.30 -2.91
N TYR A 68 23.50 8.48 -3.74
CA TYR A 68 23.66 7.02 -3.69
C TYR A 68 25.04 6.56 -4.15
N ARG A 69 25.61 7.22 -5.17
CA ARG A 69 27.00 6.99 -5.58
C ARG A 69 27.99 7.29 -4.44
N ALA A 70 27.82 8.41 -3.75
CA ALA A 70 28.65 8.77 -2.59
C ALA A 70 28.49 7.79 -1.42
N ALA A 71 27.30 7.19 -1.26
CA ALA A 71 27.04 6.13 -0.28
C ALA A 71 27.57 4.74 -0.70
N GLY A 72 28.30 4.64 -1.81
CA GLY A 72 28.90 3.41 -2.32
C GLY A 72 27.92 2.46 -3.01
N VAL A 73 26.73 2.94 -3.39
CA VAL A 73 25.77 2.13 -4.15
C VAL A 73 26.15 2.12 -5.62
N ARG A 74 26.12 0.93 -6.23
CA ARG A 74 26.38 0.76 -7.66
C ARG A 74 25.29 1.45 -8.48
N MET A 75 25.68 2.43 -9.27
CA MET A 75 24.80 3.09 -10.24
C MET A 75 24.85 2.32 -11.56
N LEU A 76 23.68 2.03 -12.11
CA LEU A 76 23.48 1.32 -13.37
C LEU A 76 22.65 2.17 -14.33
N THR A 77 22.76 1.89 -15.61
CA THR A 77 21.79 2.31 -16.62
C THR A 77 20.51 1.50 -16.48
N ARG A 78 19.41 2.04 -16.99
CA ARG A 78 18.12 1.33 -17.01
C ARG A 78 18.24 0.04 -17.83
N GLU A 79 18.96 0.10 -18.94
CA GLU A 79 19.14 -1.02 -19.87
C GLU A 79 20.01 -2.12 -19.26
N GLU A 80 21.05 -1.80 -18.48
CA GLU A 80 21.80 -2.80 -17.72
C GLU A 80 20.91 -3.56 -16.73
N ILE A 81 19.97 -2.87 -16.05
CA ILE A 81 19.04 -3.52 -15.11
C ILE A 81 18.04 -4.41 -15.85
N LEU A 82 17.41 -3.88 -16.91
CA LEU A 82 16.34 -4.58 -17.63
C LEU A 82 16.89 -5.80 -18.39
N ASN A 83 18.10 -5.71 -18.94
CA ASN A 83 18.69 -6.77 -19.74
C ASN A 83 19.49 -7.81 -18.93
N ASP A 84 19.80 -7.58 -17.65
CA ASP A 84 20.51 -8.55 -16.81
C ASP A 84 19.57 -9.69 -16.37
N PRO A 85 19.69 -10.92 -16.90
CA PRO A 85 18.79 -12.02 -16.57
C PRO A 85 18.93 -12.49 -15.12
N THR A 86 19.99 -12.11 -14.42
CA THR A 86 20.22 -12.47 -13.01
C THR A 86 19.44 -11.61 -12.02
N ILE A 87 18.83 -10.51 -12.46
CA ILE A 87 17.94 -9.65 -11.66
C ILE A 87 16.50 -10.08 -11.94
N PRO A 88 15.84 -10.91 -11.13
CA PRO A 88 14.46 -11.34 -11.39
C PRO A 88 13.40 -10.28 -11.04
N VAL A 89 13.76 -9.29 -10.23
CA VAL A 89 12.80 -8.33 -9.67
C VAL A 89 13.40 -6.94 -9.59
N VAL A 90 12.55 -5.93 -9.82
CA VAL A 90 12.90 -4.52 -9.64
C VAL A 90 11.94 -3.84 -8.67
N ALA A 91 12.48 -2.94 -7.84
CA ALA A 91 11.69 -2.00 -7.07
C ALA A 91 11.66 -0.64 -7.80
N ILE A 92 10.50 -0.01 -7.86
CA ILE A 92 10.30 1.26 -8.56
C ILE A 92 9.94 2.31 -7.51
N GLU A 93 10.94 3.10 -7.11
CA GLU A 93 10.85 4.15 -6.08
C GLU A 93 11.12 5.54 -6.69
N SER A 94 10.74 5.70 -7.96
CA SER A 94 10.94 6.93 -8.74
C SER A 94 9.94 8.03 -8.37
N ALA A 95 9.96 9.16 -9.06
CA ALA A 95 8.86 10.10 -9.01
C ALA A 95 7.58 9.46 -9.58
N ALA A 96 6.41 9.72 -8.97
CA ALA A 96 5.14 9.04 -9.32
C ALA A 96 4.82 9.03 -10.84
N ARG A 97 5.15 10.10 -11.57
CA ARG A 97 4.96 10.19 -13.03
C ARG A 97 5.70 9.11 -13.83
N LEU A 98 6.75 8.51 -13.27
CA LEU A 98 7.56 7.47 -13.90
C LEU A 98 7.15 6.05 -13.49
N HIS A 99 6.27 5.88 -12.50
CA HIS A 99 5.82 4.56 -12.02
C HIS A 99 5.26 3.69 -13.15
N GLY A 100 4.30 4.21 -13.91
CA GLY A 100 3.67 3.51 -15.03
C GLY A 100 4.67 3.09 -16.12
N PRO A 101 5.38 4.03 -16.75
CA PRO A 101 6.35 3.72 -17.80
C PRO A 101 7.45 2.75 -17.37
N LEU A 102 7.96 2.87 -16.13
CA LEU A 102 9.00 1.97 -15.62
C LEU A 102 8.45 0.58 -15.30
N ALA A 103 7.25 0.47 -14.74
CA ALA A 103 6.62 -0.83 -14.46
C ALA A 103 6.33 -1.59 -15.75
N VAL A 104 5.81 -0.90 -16.78
CA VAL A 104 5.59 -1.47 -18.12
C VAL A 104 6.91 -1.96 -18.72
N ALA A 105 7.99 -1.18 -18.63
CA ALA A 105 9.30 -1.58 -19.15
C ALA A 105 9.88 -2.80 -18.42
N ALA A 106 9.77 -2.83 -17.10
CA ALA A 106 10.23 -3.95 -16.27
C ALA A 106 9.48 -5.25 -16.56
N LEU A 107 8.15 -5.20 -16.60
CA LEU A 107 7.32 -6.37 -16.91
C LEU A 107 7.55 -6.88 -18.34
N SER A 108 7.77 -5.96 -19.30
CA SER A 108 8.10 -6.30 -20.68
C SER A 108 9.47 -7.00 -20.78
N ALA A 109 10.40 -6.68 -19.88
CA ALA A 109 11.71 -7.32 -19.76
C ALA A 109 11.70 -8.61 -18.93
N GLY A 110 10.52 -9.13 -18.56
CA GLY A 110 10.43 -10.38 -17.80
C GLY A 110 10.71 -10.25 -16.30
N LYS A 111 10.64 -9.03 -15.73
CA LYS A 111 10.94 -8.77 -14.31
C LYS A 111 9.67 -8.73 -13.47
N HIS A 112 9.71 -9.31 -12.28
CA HIS A 112 8.72 -8.99 -11.24
C HIS A 112 8.88 -7.53 -10.80
N VAL A 113 7.80 -6.91 -10.33
CA VAL A 113 7.78 -5.48 -9.97
C VAL A 113 7.26 -5.28 -8.54
N HIS A 114 8.04 -4.58 -7.73
CA HIS A 114 7.55 -3.86 -6.56
C HIS A 114 7.38 -2.39 -6.95
N LEU A 115 6.15 -1.87 -6.88
CA LEU A 115 5.80 -0.52 -7.34
C LEU A 115 5.41 0.36 -6.15
N GLU A 116 6.03 1.51 -6.00
CA GLU A 116 5.65 2.43 -4.94
C GLU A 116 4.26 3.05 -5.14
N GLY A 117 3.55 3.28 -4.04
CA GLY A 117 2.27 4.02 -4.04
C GLY A 117 2.49 5.54 -4.07
N PRO A 118 1.62 6.34 -4.73
CA PRO A 118 0.54 5.91 -5.62
C PRO A 118 1.11 5.30 -6.90
N PRO A 119 0.48 4.24 -7.44
CA PRO A 119 1.03 3.54 -8.59
C PRO A 119 0.69 4.30 -9.89
N ALA A 120 0.35 3.61 -10.97
CA ALA A 120 0.30 4.19 -12.32
C ALA A 120 -1.04 4.86 -12.69
N GLY A 121 -1.04 5.79 -13.64
CA GLY A 121 -2.29 6.30 -14.23
C GLY A 121 -3.14 5.21 -14.91
N LYS A 122 -4.37 5.54 -15.32
CA LYS A 122 -5.34 4.58 -15.87
C LYS A 122 -4.80 3.75 -17.05
N ALA A 123 -4.18 4.42 -18.03
CA ALA A 123 -3.65 3.77 -19.23
C ALA A 123 -2.58 2.74 -18.89
N ASP A 124 -1.62 3.11 -18.03
CA ASP A 124 -0.54 2.22 -17.63
C ASP A 124 -1.01 1.11 -16.69
N THR A 125 -1.98 1.37 -15.81
CA THR A 125 -2.58 0.35 -14.93
C THR A 125 -3.09 -0.85 -15.74
N SER A 126 -3.82 -0.59 -16.83
CA SER A 126 -4.34 -1.65 -17.71
C SER A 126 -3.22 -2.43 -18.40
N ARG A 127 -2.14 -1.75 -18.81
CA ARG A 127 -0.98 -2.37 -19.46
C ARG A 127 -0.18 -3.24 -18.49
N ILE A 128 0.06 -2.73 -17.28
CA ILE A 128 0.73 -3.44 -16.18
C ILE A 128 -0.03 -4.74 -15.87
N ALA A 129 -1.35 -4.66 -15.69
CA ALA A 129 -2.20 -5.83 -15.46
C ALA A 129 -2.08 -6.88 -16.58
N GLY A 130 -2.17 -6.43 -17.83
CA GLY A 130 -2.07 -7.29 -19.00
C GLY A 130 -0.73 -8.01 -19.08
N LEU A 131 0.37 -7.27 -18.94
CA LEU A 131 1.73 -7.82 -18.98
C LEU A 131 2.01 -8.78 -17.82
N ALA A 132 1.59 -8.42 -16.60
CA ALA A 132 1.75 -9.29 -15.44
C ALA A 132 1.03 -10.63 -15.65
N ARG A 133 -0.20 -10.61 -16.15
CA ARG A 133 -0.98 -11.83 -16.47
C ARG A 133 -0.35 -12.64 -17.60
N SER A 134 -0.01 -12.00 -18.72
CA SER A 134 0.52 -12.72 -19.89
C SER A 134 1.87 -13.35 -19.64
N ASN A 135 2.70 -12.71 -18.83
CA ASN A 135 4.08 -13.15 -18.58
C ASN A 135 4.21 -13.97 -17.29
N GLY A 136 3.13 -14.17 -16.53
CA GLY A 136 3.17 -14.83 -15.23
C GLY A 136 4.04 -14.09 -14.20
N LEU A 137 4.09 -12.77 -14.32
CA LEU A 137 4.91 -11.89 -13.47
C LEU A 137 4.07 -11.31 -12.34
N LEU A 138 4.78 -10.92 -11.29
CA LEU A 138 4.19 -10.39 -10.07
C LEU A 138 4.28 -8.87 -10.09
N VAL A 139 3.21 -8.25 -9.59
CA VAL A 139 3.15 -6.83 -9.27
C VAL A 139 2.69 -6.73 -7.82
N GLN A 140 3.52 -6.13 -6.98
CA GLN A 140 3.19 -5.80 -5.58
C GLN A 140 3.29 -4.29 -5.43
N VAL A 141 2.28 -3.65 -4.84
CA VAL A 141 2.29 -2.22 -4.57
C VAL A 141 2.70 -1.95 -3.11
N GLY A 142 3.63 -1.03 -2.91
CA GLY A 142 4.18 -0.65 -1.61
C GLY A 142 3.33 0.38 -0.87
N TYR A 143 2.19 -0.02 -0.30
CA TYR A 143 1.42 0.87 0.58
C TYR A 143 1.93 0.84 2.02
N LEU A 144 1.99 2.02 2.65
CA LEU A 144 2.58 2.25 3.97
C LEU A 144 2.10 1.29 5.08
N TRP A 145 0.81 0.90 5.05
CA TRP A 145 0.19 0.09 6.11
C TRP A 145 -0.18 -1.32 5.71
N ARG A 146 0.27 -1.80 4.54
CA ARG A 146 -0.10 -3.13 4.04
C ARG A 146 0.31 -4.25 4.98
N HIS A 147 1.51 -4.14 5.55
CA HIS A 147 2.05 -5.06 6.55
C HIS A 147 2.03 -4.50 7.98
N HIS A 148 1.26 -3.44 8.23
CA HIS A 148 1.15 -2.87 9.56
C HIS A 148 0.32 -3.81 10.46
N PRO A 149 0.87 -4.33 11.57
CA PRO A 149 0.22 -5.39 12.34
C PRO A 149 -1.13 -4.93 12.93
N GLY A 150 -1.26 -3.65 13.28
CA GLY A 150 -2.55 -3.11 13.73
C GLY A 150 -3.59 -2.99 12.65
N MET A 151 -3.16 -2.72 11.41
CA MET A 151 -4.10 -2.63 10.29
C MET A 151 -4.60 -4.02 9.93
N ASN A 152 -3.70 -4.99 9.89
CA ASN A 152 -4.06 -6.39 9.61
C ASN A 152 -4.92 -6.97 10.73
N ALA A 153 -4.60 -6.75 12.00
CA ALA A 153 -5.44 -7.20 13.12
C ALA A 153 -6.87 -6.60 13.10
N LEU A 154 -7.00 -5.33 12.68
CA LEU A 154 -8.29 -4.66 12.50
C LEU A 154 -9.07 -5.26 11.33
N ILE A 155 -8.42 -5.47 10.18
CA ILE A 155 -9.04 -6.11 9.01
C ILE A 155 -9.48 -7.54 9.36
N ASP A 156 -8.64 -8.30 10.07
CA ASP A 156 -8.94 -9.66 10.50
C ASP A 156 -10.13 -9.68 11.47
N ALA A 157 -10.23 -8.73 12.41
CA ALA A 157 -11.36 -8.65 13.33
C ALA A 157 -12.69 -8.44 12.59
N ALA A 158 -12.68 -7.59 11.57
CA ALA A 158 -13.84 -7.33 10.74
C ALA A 158 -14.18 -8.53 9.84
N ARG A 159 -13.20 -9.10 9.12
CA ARG A 159 -13.40 -10.25 8.22
C ARG A 159 -13.85 -11.52 8.95
N ASN A 160 -13.42 -11.73 10.18
CA ASN A 160 -13.87 -12.86 11.01
C ASN A 160 -15.26 -12.63 11.66
N GLY A 161 -15.91 -11.48 11.39
CA GLY A 161 -17.24 -11.16 11.91
C GLY A 161 -17.27 -10.78 13.39
N TRP A 162 -16.13 -10.54 14.03
CA TRP A 162 -16.08 -10.21 15.46
C TRP A 162 -16.65 -8.81 15.75
N LEU A 163 -16.57 -7.90 14.78
CA LEU A 163 -17.25 -6.60 14.80
C LEU A 163 -18.73 -6.68 14.35
N GLY A 164 -19.22 -7.86 13.98
CA GLY A 164 -20.56 -8.03 13.40
C GLY A 164 -20.65 -7.53 11.96
N ASN A 165 -21.82 -7.02 11.57
CA ASN A 165 -22.05 -6.48 10.22
C ASN A 165 -21.41 -5.08 10.13
N ILE A 166 -20.42 -4.93 9.25
CA ILE A 166 -19.74 -3.65 9.03
C ILE A 166 -20.65 -2.70 8.26
N PHE A 167 -20.83 -1.49 8.78
CA PHE A 167 -21.70 -0.48 8.15
C PHE A 167 -21.00 0.86 7.89
N LEU A 168 -19.88 1.16 8.60
CA LEU A 168 -19.11 2.38 8.40
C LEU A 168 -17.61 2.11 8.55
N VAL A 169 -16.82 2.64 7.62
CA VAL A 169 -15.36 2.69 7.72
C VAL A 169 -14.91 4.13 7.50
N HIS A 170 -14.06 4.65 8.37
CA HIS A 170 -13.58 6.02 8.28
C HIS A 170 -12.05 6.07 8.39
N GLY A 171 -11.41 6.61 7.36
CA GLY A 171 -9.98 6.85 7.31
C GLY A 171 -9.68 8.34 7.25
N MET A 172 -8.69 8.79 8.03
CA MET A 172 -8.20 10.16 7.95
C MET A 172 -6.68 10.18 7.84
N MET A 173 -6.15 10.92 6.88
CA MET A 173 -4.71 11.10 6.72
C MET A 173 -4.35 12.51 6.26
N ASP A 174 -3.81 13.27 7.20
CA ASP A 174 -3.26 14.58 6.90
C ASP A 174 -1.80 14.47 6.45
N THR A 175 -1.31 15.52 5.81
CA THR A 175 0.12 15.74 5.54
C THR A 175 0.55 17.14 5.96
N LEU A 176 1.85 17.44 5.87
CA LEU A 176 2.35 18.81 5.93
C LEU A 176 3.23 19.02 4.71
N LEU A 177 2.81 19.93 3.83
CA LEU A 177 3.68 20.43 2.78
C LEU A 177 4.37 21.72 3.25
N PRO A 178 5.73 21.76 3.30
CA PRO A 178 6.49 22.95 3.66
C PRO A 178 6.25 24.10 2.67
N ASP A 179 6.21 23.79 1.36
CA ASP A 179 5.88 24.74 0.30
C ASP A 179 4.52 24.42 -0.34
N ARG A 180 3.49 25.07 0.19
CA ARG A 180 2.10 24.95 -0.25
C ARG A 180 1.81 25.69 -1.56
N ARG A 181 2.80 26.40 -2.11
CA ARG A 181 2.70 27.17 -3.37
C ARG A 181 3.42 26.51 -4.54
N SER A 182 4.17 25.44 -4.29
CA SER A 182 4.80 24.66 -5.35
C SER A 182 3.76 24.18 -6.38
N GLU A 183 4.11 24.20 -7.67
CA GLU A 183 3.19 23.78 -8.75
C GLU A 183 2.64 22.37 -8.53
N SER A 184 3.44 21.47 -7.94
CA SER A 184 3.00 20.12 -7.58
C SER A 184 1.94 20.13 -6.46
N ALA A 185 2.05 20.99 -5.45
CA ALA A 185 1.02 21.16 -4.41
C ALA A 185 -0.29 21.74 -4.96
N LEU A 186 -0.28 22.27 -6.20
CA LEU A 186 -1.44 22.82 -6.91
C LEU A 186 -2.07 21.83 -7.91
N LEU A 187 -1.65 20.56 -7.95
CA LEU A 187 -2.29 19.54 -8.78
C LEU A 187 -3.55 18.98 -8.09
N ASN A 188 -4.69 19.00 -8.77
CA ASN A 188 -5.96 18.44 -8.25
C ASN A 188 -5.82 16.93 -8.07
N GLY A 189 -6.43 16.41 -7.00
CA GLY A 189 -6.45 14.98 -6.71
C GLY A 189 -5.14 14.44 -6.16
N ARG A 190 -4.10 15.26 -6.05
CA ARG A 190 -2.78 14.84 -5.56
C ARG A 190 -2.85 14.42 -4.10
N GLN A 191 -3.60 15.13 -3.26
CA GLN A 191 -3.72 14.75 -1.86
C GLN A 191 -4.39 13.38 -1.69
N MET A 192 -5.45 13.13 -2.47
CA MET A 192 -6.13 11.84 -2.49
C MET A 192 -5.22 10.73 -3.06
N SER A 193 -4.51 11.01 -4.15
CA SER A 193 -3.57 10.06 -4.76
C SER A 193 -2.41 9.72 -3.82
N ASP A 194 -1.68 10.71 -3.34
CA ASP A 194 -0.41 10.52 -2.62
C ASP A 194 -0.61 10.04 -1.18
N GLN A 195 -1.66 10.51 -0.49
CA GLN A 195 -1.86 10.22 0.93
C GLN A 195 -2.96 9.19 1.13
N SER A 196 -4.13 9.42 0.55
CA SER A 196 -5.30 8.59 0.78
C SER A 196 -5.20 7.22 0.12
N CYS A 197 -4.28 6.99 -0.84
CA CYS A 197 -4.05 5.64 -1.35
C CYS A 197 -3.69 4.63 -0.26
N HIS A 198 -3.01 5.06 0.82
CA HIS A 198 -2.69 4.22 1.97
C HIS A 198 -3.90 3.89 2.86
N LEU A 199 -5.01 4.64 2.75
CA LEU A 199 -6.29 4.37 3.42
C LEU A 199 -7.25 3.61 2.50
N ILE A 200 -7.20 3.86 1.19
CA ILE A 200 -8.00 3.18 0.19
C ILE A 200 -7.55 1.71 0.06
N ASP A 201 -6.25 1.41 0.16
CA ASP A 201 -5.74 0.03 0.22
C ASP A 201 -6.46 -0.84 1.28
N PRO A 202 -6.36 -0.53 2.60
CA PRO A 202 -7.02 -1.35 3.62
C PRO A 202 -8.55 -1.31 3.52
N LEU A 203 -9.14 -0.21 3.03
CA LEU A 203 -10.58 -0.12 2.81
C LEU A 203 -11.07 -1.12 1.75
N VAL A 204 -10.41 -1.16 0.58
CA VAL A 204 -10.73 -2.11 -0.50
C VAL A 204 -10.34 -3.54 -0.12
N ARG A 205 -9.23 -3.75 0.60
CA ARG A 205 -8.92 -5.07 1.18
C ARG A 205 -10.02 -5.52 2.12
N LEU A 206 -10.60 -4.62 2.92
CA LEU A 206 -11.65 -5.00 3.86
C LEU A 206 -12.99 -5.33 3.17
N LEU A 207 -13.46 -4.45 2.28
CA LEU A 207 -14.83 -4.50 1.74
C LEU A 207 -14.90 -4.90 0.25
N GLY A 208 -13.77 -5.13 -0.40
CA GLY A 208 -13.66 -5.33 -1.83
C GLY A 208 -13.86 -4.02 -2.61
N LYS A 209 -14.01 -4.12 -3.93
CA LYS A 209 -14.24 -2.97 -4.80
C LYS A 209 -15.60 -2.31 -4.48
N PRO A 210 -15.66 -0.98 -4.28
CA PRO A 210 -16.92 -0.26 -4.06
C PRO A 210 -17.77 -0.24 -5.34
N ALA A 211 -19.10 -0.16 -5.16
CA ALA A 211 -20.05 -0.02 -6.25
C ALA A 211 -20.06 1.41 -6.83
N CYS A 212 -19.80 2.41 -5.99
CA CYS A 212 -19.76 3.82 -6.38
C CYS A 212 -18.75 4.60 -5.53
N VAL A 213 -18.05 5.55 -6.14
CA VAL A 213 -17.15 6.49 -5.48
C VAL A 213 -17.63 7.90 -5.77
N LEU A 214 -17.85 8.69 -4.72
CA LEU A 214 -18.13 10.12 -4.83
C LEU A 214 -17.00 10.89 -4.17
N HIS A 215 -16.39 11.80 -4.92
CA HIS A 215 -15.28 12.61 -4.45
C HIS A 215 -15.68 14.09 -4.34
N CYS A 216 -15.08 14.77 -3.37
CA CYS A 216 -15.13 16.22 -3.25
C CYS A 216 -13.76 16.71 -2.80
N SER A 217 -13.13 17.58 -3.59
CA SER A 217 -11.97 18.34 -3.16
C SER A 217 -12.28 19.82 -3.09
N ARG A 218 -11.70 20.47 -2.07
CA ARG A 218 -11.73 21.92 -1.92
C ARG A 218 -10.30 22.42 -1.78
N ARG A 219 -9.99 23.48 -2.52
CA ARG A 219 -8.68 24.12 -2.48
C ARG A 219 -8.77 25.54 -1.97
N THR A 220 -7.78 25.93 -1.17
CA THR A 220 -7.52 27.35 -0.86
C THR A 220 -6.03 27.63 -0.90
N THR A 221 -5.64 28.87 -1.20
CA THR A 221 -4.23 29.29 -1.18
C THR A 221 -3.62 29.26 0.23
N ALA A 222 -4.45 29.41 1.27
CA ALA A 222 -4.01 29.35 2.66
C ALA A 222 -3.79 27.91 3.16
N TYR A 223 -4.63 26.97 2.71
CA TYR A 223 -4.72 25.63 3.27
C TYR A 223 -4.39 24.48 2.29
N GLY A 224 -3.99 24.79 1.06
CA GLY A 224 -3.79 23.76 0.03
C GLY A 224 -5.10 23.04 -0.33
N GLU A 225 -4.97 21.81 -0.79
CA GLU A 225 -6.07 20.88 -1.05
C GLU A 225 -6.51 20.16 0.24
N CYS A 226 -7.82 20.14 0.46
CA CYS A 226 -8.51 19.19 1.33
C CYS A 226 -9.38 18.32 0.42
N ALA A 227 -9.38 17.01 0.65
CA ALA A 227 -10.09 16.06 -0.18
C ALA A 227 -10.82 15.03 0.68
N ASP A 228 -12.06 14.76 0.30
CA ASP A 228 -12.95 13.77 0.88
C ASP A 228 -13.47 12.86 -0.23
N ALA A 229 -13.48 11.56 0.01
CA ALA A 229 -14.11 10.59 -0.86
C ALA A 229 -15.00 9.64 -0.06
N SER A 230 -16.19 9.37 -0.59
CA SER A 230 -17.11 8.36 -0.09
C SER A 230 -17.15 7.17 -1.03
N PHE A 231 -17.13 5.98 -0.45
CA PHE A 231 -17.07 4.70 -1.14
C PHE A 231 -18.30 3.90 -0.70
N ASN A 232 -19.14 3.50 -1.65
CA ASN A 232 -20.44 2.94 -1.35
C ASN A 232 -20.47 1.45 -1.72
N TRP A 233 -20.80 0.62 -0.74
CA TRP A 233 -21.18 -0.79 -0.90
C TRP A 233 -22.67 -0.93 -0.56
N PRO A 234 -23.32 -2.05 -0.95
CA PRO A 234 -24.74 -2.26 -0.61
C PRO A 234 -25.06 -2.14 0.89
N ASP A 235 -24.15 -2.61 1.75
CA ASP A 235 -24.38 -2.70 3.19
C ASP A 235 -23.42 -1.82 4.04
N ALA A 236 -22.52 -1.05 3.40
CA ALA A 236 -21.51 -0.28 4.11
C ALA A 236 -21.14 1.03 3.39
N LEU A 237 -20.75 2.03 4.17
CA LEU A 237 -20.18 3.30 3.70
C LEU A 237 -18.71 3.40 4.13
N GLY A 238 -17.82 3.73 3.20
CA GLY A 238 -16.45 4.14 3.48
C GLY A 238 -16.30 5.64 3.30
N ILE A 239 -15.56 6.31 4.18
CA ILE A 239 -15.21 7.72 4.07
C ILE A 239 -13.70 7.84 4.24
N VAL A 240 -13.04 8.52 3.31
CA VAL A 240 -11.61 8.84 3.42
C VAL A 240 -11.42 10.34 3.28
N SER A 241 -10.86 10.94 4.32
CA SER A 241 -10.60 12.37 4.44
C SER A 241 -9.10 12.66 4.50
N SER A 242 -8.69 13.75 3.86
CA SER A 242 -7.29 14.13 3.82
C SER A 242 -7.10 15.64 3.68
N ALA A 243 -6.16 16.21 4.44
CA ALA A 243 -5.84 17.63 4.36
C ALA A 243 -4.32 17.89 4.32
N ILE A 244 -3.92 18.90 3.53
CA ILE A 244 -2.52 19.35 3.43
C ILE A 244 -2.06 20.16 4.65
N VAL A 245 -2.98 20.83 5.35
CA VAL A 245 -2.64 21.73 6.45
C VAL A 245 -2.94 21.16 7.81
N ARG A 246 -1.87 21.09 8.60
CA ARG A 246 -1.93 20.86 10.04
C ARG A 246 -1.51 22.10 10.81
N PRO A 247 -2.39 22.70 11.63
CA PRO A 247 -2.07 23.89 12.41
C PRO A 247 -1.01 23.68 13.52
N TYR A 248 -0.54 22.44 13.78
CA TYR A 248 0.39 22.13 14.87
C TYR A 248 1.59 21.24 14.48
N ALA A 249 1.91 21.11 13.18
CA ALA A 249 2.96 20.18 12.76
C ALA A 249 4.37 20.54 13.28
N ALA A 250 4.59 21.78 13.74
CA ALA A 250 5.83 22.20 14.37
C ALA A 250 5.94 21.79 15.86
N THR A 251 4.83 21.46 16.52
CA THR A 251 4.77 21.23 17.97
C THR A 251 4.22 19.85 18.36
N ARG A 252 3.77 19.04 17.39
CA ARG A 252 3.23 17.69 17.62
C ARG A 252 3.78 16.68 16.61
N PRO A 253 3.85 15.38 16.97
CA PRO A 253 4.29 14.35 16.05
C PRO A 253 3.46 14.32 14.76
N LEU A 254 4.11 14.06 13.62
CA LEU A 254 3.52 13.98 12.27
C LEU A 254 2.36 12.97 12.12
N PHE A 255 1.98 12.23 13.15
CA PHE A 255 1.03 11.11 13.07
C PHE A 255 -0.22 11.25 13.96
N ALA A 256 -0.35 12.35 14.71
CA ALA A 256 -1.44 12.52 15.68
C ALA A 256 -2.87 12.50 15.08
N HIS A 257 -3.00 12.72 13.77
CA HIS A 257 -4.27 12.81 13.04
C HIS A 257 -4.41 11.76 11.93
N ARG A 258 -3.63 10.68 11.99
CA ARG A 258 -3.80 9.54 11.10
C ARG A 258 -4.57 8.45 11.82
N MET A 259 -5.73 8.08 11.29
CA MET A 259 -6.57 7.05 11.89
C MET A 259 -7.29 6.23 10.83
N PHE A 260 -7.63 5.00 11.22
CA PHE A 260 -8.51 4.13 10.47
C PHE A 260 -9.47 3.45 11.45
N GLU A 261 -10.76 3.62 11.23
CA GLU A 261 -11.82 3.12 12.09
C GLU A 261 -12.79 2.26 11.29
N VAL A 262 -13.20 1.14 11.89
CA VAL A 262 -14.23 0.25 11.37
C VAL A 262 -15.31 0.12 12.42
N GLN A 263 -16.55 0.37 12.01
CA GLN A 263 -17.74 0.22 12.85
C GLN A 263 -18.61 -0.90 12.29
N GLY A 264 -18.98 -1.82 13.18
CA GLY A 264 -19.92 -2.88 12.89
C GLY A 264 -20.94 -3.08 14.01
N SER A 265 -21.93 -3.93 13.75
CA SER A 265 -23.07 -4.14 14.65
C SER A 265 -22.72 -4.71 16.03
N ASN A 266 -21.52 -5.26 16.22
CA ASN A 266 -21.03 -5.79 17.50
C ASN A 266 -19.90 -4.95 18.11
N GLY A 267 -19.50 -3.84 17.50
CA GLY A 267 -18.46 -2.98 18.08
C GLY A 267 -17.66 -2.18 17.06
N THR A 268 -16.63 -1.51 17.57
CA THR A 268 -15.71 -0.68 16.79
C THR A 268 -14.27 -1.15 16.94
N ALA A 269 -13.47 -0.92 15.91
CA ALA A 269 -12.03 -1.07 15.93
C ALA A 269 -11.39 0.21 15.38
N THR A 270 -10.57 0.87 16.19
CA THR A 270 -9.95 2.15 15.84
C THR A 270 -8.43 2.04 15.97
N LEU A 271 -7.74 2.31 14.88
CA LEU A 271 -6.30 2.30 14.81
C LEU A 271 -5.77 3.72 14.66
N ARG A 272 -4.96 4.17 15.63
CA ARG A 272 -4.19 5.42 15.49
C ARG A 272 -2.84 5.10 14.86
N LEU A 273 -2.61 5.65 13.68
CA LEU A 273 -1.50 5.27 12.79
C LEU A 273 -0.27 6.10 13.11
N MET A 274 0.28 5.85 14.30
CA MET A 274 1.49 6.49 14.83
C MET A 274 2.77 5.74 14.43
N GLU A 275 3.90 6.45 14.42
CA GLU A 275 5.21 5.80 14.42
C GLU A 275 5.48 5.18 15.80
N GLY A 276 5.76 3.87 15.81
CA GLY A 276 6.05 3.10 17.02
C GLY A 276 5.15 1.87 17.16
N ALA A 277 5.01 1.37 18.40
CA ALA A 277 4.18 0.22 18.71
C ALA A 277 2.70 0.53 18.36
N PRO A 278 2.07 -0.25 17.47
CA PRO A 278 0.72 0.04 17.04
C PRO A 278 -0.27 -0.19 18.16
N ARG A 279 -1.21 0.76 18.31
CA ARG A 279 -2.28 0.74 19.30
C ARG A 279 -3.61 0.61 18.59
N LEU A 280 -4.15 -0.60 18.64
CA LEU A 280 -5.48 -0.91 18.17
C LEU A 280 -6.42 -0.83 19.36
N GLU A 281 -7.42 0.04 19.30
CA GLU A 281 -8.52 0.09 20.26
C GLU A 281 -9.67 -0.74 19.70
N ILE A 282 -10.25 -1.63 20.51
CA ILE A 282 -11.44 -2.40 20.17
C ILE A 282 -12.46 -2.19 21.28
N ASP A 283 -13.70 -1.90 20.91
CA ASP A 283 -14.82 -1.80 21.84
C ASP A 283 -15.96 -2.68 21.35
N LEU A 284 -16.24 -3.78 22.07
CA LEU A 284 -17.25 -4.77 21.67
C LEU A 284 -18.48 -4.74 22.57
N VAL A 285 -19.65 -4.88 21.95
CA VAL A 285 -20.92 -5.10 22.68
C VAL A 285 -20.97 -6.50 23.29
N LYS A 286 -20.37 -7.50 22.63
CA LYS A 286 -20.20 -8.86 23.14
C LYS A 286 -18.82 -9.38 22.76
N ALA A 287 -18.19 -10.12 23.67
CA ALA A 287 -16.91 -10.76 23.40
C ALA A 287 -16.97 -11.63 22.13
N ALA A 288 -15.93 -11.52 21.30
CA ALA A 288 -15.83 -12.26 20.04
C ALA A 288 -14.35 -12.48 19.67
N GLY A 289 -14.02 -13.68 19.19
CA GLY A 289 -12.63 -14.03 18.88
C GLY A 289 -11.72 -13.89 20.12
N PRO A 290 -10.56 -13.24 20.01
CA PRO A 290 -9.64 -13.01 21.13
C PRO A 290 -10.00 -11.79 21.99
N TYR A 291 -11.12 -11.12 21.71
CA TYR A 291 -11.45 -9.80 22.26
C TYR A 291 -12.60 -9.90 23.27
N ALA A 292 -12.42 -9.28 24.44
CA ALA A 292 -13.44 -9.22 25.48
C ALA A 292 -14.54 -8.20 25.15
N GLU A 293 -15.65 -8.27 25.89
CA GLU A 293 -16.69 -7.24 25.90
C GLU A 293 -16.16 -5.94 26.50
N GLY A 294 -16.62 -4.81 25.95
CA GLY A 294 -16.20 -3.46 26.30
C GLY A 294 -14.90 -3.03 25.62
N LYS A 295 -14.44 -1.84 26.02
CA LYS A 295 -13.29 -1.16 25.46
C LYS A 295 -11.97 -1.74 25.96
N GLN A 296 -11.06 -2.05 25.04
CA GLN A 296 -9.72 -2.56 25.32
C GLN A 296 -8.67 -2.03 24.32
N GLU A 297 -7.44 -1.86 24.81
CA GLU A 297 -6.27 -1.54 23.98
C GLU A 297 -5.50 -2.84 23.69
N VAL A 298 -5.39 -3.18 22.41
CA VAL A 298 -4.59 -4.31 21.91
C VAL A 298 -3.21 -3.79 21.57
N ARG A 299 -2.21 -4.21 22.35
CA ARG A 299 -0.81 -3.94 22.07
C ARG A 299 -0.27 -4.94 21.09
N LEU A 300 0.35 -4.42 20.04
CA LEU A 300 0.86 -5.23 18.95
C LEU A 300 2.38 -5.14 18.88
N PRO A 301 3.04 -6.15 18.28
CA PRO A 301 4.49 -6.14 18.13
C PRO A 301 4.98 -4.88 17.40
N ALA A 302 6.20 -4.45 17.74
CA ALA A 302 6.90 -3.47 16.93
C ALA A 302 7.09 -4.03 15.51
N PHE A 303 7.07 -3.15 14.53
CA PHE A 303 7.27 -3.52 13.13
C PHE A 303 8.23 -2.53 12.48
N THR A 304 8.93 -3.00 11.45
CA THR A 304 9.75 -2.17 10.58
C THR A 304 8.95 -1.86 9.33
N ARG A 305 8.81 -0.57 8.98
CA ARG A 305 8.12 -0.16 7.76
C ARG A 305 8.78 -0.80 6.54
N HIS A 306 7.97 -1.15 5.55
CA HIS A 306 8.36 -1.75 4.29
C HIS A 306 8.97 -3.17 4.37
N ALA A 307 9.42 -3.63 5.55
CA ALA A 307 10.05 -4.94 5.70
C ALA A 307 9.13 -6.08 5.27
N GLY A 308 7.85 -5.99 5.63
CA GLY A 308 6.87 -7.01 5.26
C GLY A 308 6.73 -7.17 3.75
N ASP A 309 6.77 -6.08 2.98
CA ASP A 309 6.64 -6.11 1.52
C ASP A 309 7.77 -6.93 0.89
N PHE A 310 9.02 -6.59 1.24
CA PHE A 310 10.22 -7.24 0.73
C PHE A 310 10.39 -8.67 1.27
N GLN A 311 9.94 -8.97 2.49
CA GLN A 311 9.94 -10.34 3.01
C GLN A 311 8.90 -11.22 2.29
N GLU A 312 7.72 -10.69 2.02
CA GLU A 312 6.69 -11.38 1.26
C GLU A 312 7.13 -11.66 -0.18
N LEU A 313 7.71 -10.65 -0.83
CA LEU A 313 8.26 -10.76 -2.18
C LEU A 313 9.37 -11.83 -2.27
N ALA A 314 10.29 -11.85 -1.30
CA ALA A 314 11.34 -12.87 -1.23
C ALA A 314 10.75 -14.29 -1.04
N ARG A 315 9.73 -14.44 -0.17
CA ARG A 315 9.04 -15.72 0.02
C ARG A 315 8.39 -16.21 -1.27
N PHE A 316 7.64 -15.35 -1.96
CA PHE A 316 7.04 -15.68 -3.26
C PHE A 316 8.10 -16.16 -4.26
N LEU A 317 9.20 -15.41 -4.41
CA LEU A 317 10.24 -15.75 -5.39
C LEU A 317 10.94 -17.08 -5.09
N ARG A 318 11.13 -17.41 -3.80
CA ARG A 318 11.75 -18.68 -3.41
C ARG A 318 10.84 -19.86 -3.69
N ASN A 319 9.63 -19.84 -3.15
CA ASN A 319 8.82 -21.06 -3.05
C ASN A 319 7.39 -20.94 -3.63
N GLY A 320 7.06 -19.80 -4.24
CA GLY A 320 5.74 -19.55 -4.83
C GLY A 320 4.63 -19.29 -3.82
N SER A 321 4.96 -18.98 -2.55
CA SER A 321 3.96 -18.58 -1.56
C SER A 321 3.15 -17.39 -2.07
N PRO A 322 1.81 -17.44 -2.02
CA PRO A 322 0.99 -16.34 -2.50
C PRO A 322 1.26 -15.06 -1.71
N LEU A 323 1.15 -13.91 -2.38
CA LEU A 323 1.11 -12.62 -1.72
C LEU A 323 -0.17 -12.49 -0.87
N SER A 324 -0.14 -11.60 0.12
CA SER A 324 -1.30 -11.21 0.93
C SER A 324 -2.38 -10.49 0.13
N VAL A 325 -2.04 -9.99 -1.06
CA VAL A 325 -2.94 -9.30 -1.98
C VAL A 325 -2.72 -9.85 -3.39
N THR A 326 -3.81 -10.21 -4.06
CA THR A 326 -3.81 -10.70 -5.44
C THR A 326 -3.65 -9.55 -6.44
N LEU A 327 -3.23 -9.86 -7.67
CA LEU A 327 -3.21 -8.86 -8.75
C LEU A 327 -4.59 -8.23 -9.00
N GLN A 328 -5.68 -8.98 -8.82
CA GLN A 328 -7.02 -8.42 -8.98
C GLN A 328 -7.35 -7.42 -7.87
N GLU A 329 -6.98 -7.71 -6.63
CA GLU A 329 -7.15 -6.76 -5.52
C GLU A 329 -6.28 -5.50 -5.73
N GLU A 330 -5.05 -5.63 -6.25
CA GLU A 330 -4.24 -4.45 -6.61
C GLU A 330 -4.92 -3.56 -7.66
N LEU A 331 -5.59 -4.18 -8.64
CA LEU A 331 -6.36 -3.45 -9.65
C LEU A 331 -7.61 -2.81 -9.07
N ASP A 332 -8.31 -3.50 -8.17
CA ASP A 332 -9.48 -2.96 -7.51
C ASP A 332 -9.11 -1.76 -6.64
N VAL A 333 -8.00 -1.82 -5.90
CA VAL A 333 -7.45 -0.68 -5.14
C VAL A 333 -7.13 0.46 -6.10
N GLN A 334 -6.44 0.16 -7.21
CA GLN A 334 -5.98 1.20 -8.11
C GLN A 334 -7.11 1.89 -8.87
N GLU A 335 -8.09 1.14 -9.37
CA GLU A 335 -9.27 1.70 -10.02
C GLU A 335 -10.09 2.55 -9.05
N THR A 336 -10.19 2.10 -7.79
CA THR A 336 -10.84 2.86 -6.71
C THR A 336 -10.10 4.16 -6.42
N LEU A 337 -8.76 4.13 -6.37
CA LEU A 337 -7.94 5.32 -6.17
C LEU A 337 -8.09 6.32 -7.32
N LEU A 338 -8.06 5.86 -8.57
CA LEU A 338 -8.23 6.70 -9.75
C LEU A 338 -9.61 7.37 -9.77
N ALA A 339 -10.66 6.64 -9.38
CA ALA A 339 -12.00 7.17 -9.24
C ALA A 339 -12.10 8.23 -8.13
N ALA A 340 -11.43 7.99 -6.99
CA ALA A 340 -11.39 8.94 -5.87
C ALA A 340 -10.54 10.18 -6.16
N SER A 341 -9.51 10.07 -7.00
CA SER A 341 -8.55 11.17 -7.23
C SER A 341 -8.87 12.04 -8.43
N GLU A 342 -10.01 11.82 -9.13
CA GLU A 342 -10.34 12.47 -10.42
C GLU A 342 -9.22 12.36 -11.48
N MET A 343 -8.36 11.34 -11.41
CA MET A 343 -7.26 11.12 -12.36
C MET A 343 -7.77 10.45 -13.65
N LEU A 344 -8.86 10.98 -14.22
CA LEU A 344 -9.49 10.49 -15.43
C LEU A 344 -9.10 11.38 -16.63
N ALA A 345 -7.90 11.17 -17.17
CA ALA A 345 -7.54 11.31 -18.58
C ALA A 345 -6.07 10.94 -18.78
#